data_AF-A0A537Y3Q1-F1
#
_entry.id   AF-A0A537Y3Q1-F1
#
_cell.length_a   1.000
_cell.length_b   1.000
_cell.length_c   1.000
_cell.angle_alpha   90.00
_cell.angle_beta   90.00
_cell.angle_gamma   90.00
#
_symmetry.space_group_name_H-M   'P 1'
#
loop_
_entity.id
_entity.type
_entity.pdbx_description
1 polymer ?
#
loop_
_entity_poly.entity_id
_entity_poly.type
_entity_poly.pdbx_seq_one_letter_code
_entity_poly.pdbx_strand_id
1 'polypeptide(L)'
;MTTKLNDEDGQALLLALAFVVFFGLVIAAMLSFATTNLLATQRLGEDRAARYAADSAMDGAIQYARTPGGTPSGLSAGAYGAVPCITFSYTDPAGVAATVTCKSLANPTDLDRKVQFTASVGTVPKIQATVLFHDSTSGSGPPAVDVLSWTVCQINGACP
;
A
#
# COMPACT_ATOMS: atom_id res chain seq x y z
N MET A 1 76.50 -6.22 31.12
CA MET A 1 75.23 -5.54 31.45
C MET A 1 74.70 -4.98 30.14
N THR A 2 73.99 -5.82 29.38
CA THR A 2 73.53 -5.53 28.03
C THR A 2 72.14 -4.91 28.11
N THR A 3 72.05 -3.66 27.67
CA THR A 3 70.84 -2.84 27.68
C THR A 3 69.83 -3.35 26.64
N LYS A 4 68.80 -4.06 27.11
CA LYS A 4 67.53 -4.24 26.40
C LYS A 4 66.74 -2.93 26.52
N LEU A 5 66.84 -2.05 25.53
CA LEU A 5 66.09 -0.78 25.50
C LEU A 5 65.38 -0.51 24.16
N ASN A 6 65.49 -1.39 23.17
CA ASN A 6 64.95 -1.16 21.82
C ASN A 6 63.77 -2.07 21.42
N ASP A 7 63.19 -2.85 22.35
CA ASP A 7 62.14 -3.84 22.02
C ASP A 7 60.72 -3.34 22.36
N GLU A 8 60.59 -2.28 23.17
CA GLU A 8 59.27 -1.76 23.61
C GLU A 8 58.64 -0.76 22.61
N ASP A 9 59.45 -0.02 21.86
CA ASP A 9 58.96 0.99 20.89
C ASP A 9 58.20 0.35 19.71
N GLY A 10 58.57 -0.87 19.29
CA GLY A 10 57.86 -1.60 18.25
C GLY A 10 56.48 -2.11 18.70
N GLN A 11 56.32 -2.38 19.99
CA GLN A 11 55.08 -2.91 20.56
C GLN A 11 54.00 -1.84 20.68
N ALA A 12 54.39 -0.60 21.00
CA ALA A 12 53.49 0.55 21.03
C ALA A 12 52.88 0.84 19.64
N LEU A 13 53.66 0.70 18.57
CA LEU A 13 53.19 0.91 17.21
C LEU A 13 52.15 -0.13 16.78
N LEU A 14 52.34 -1.40 17.14
CA LEU A 14 51.37 -2.46 16.86
C LEU A 14 50.06 -2.26 17.62
N LEU A 15 50.13 -1.81 18.88
CA LEU A 15 48.93 -1.47 19.67
C LEU A 15 48.16 -0.30 19.05
N ALA A 16 48.86 0.74 18.60
CA ALA A 16 48.24 1.87 17.92
C ALA A 16 47.56 1.45 16.61
N LEU A 17 48.22 0.60 15.81
CA LEU A 17 47.64 0.08 14.56
C LEU A 17 46.38 -0.77 14.83
N ALA A 18 46.44 -1.67 15.81
CA ALA A 18 45.29 -2.51 16.18
C ALA A 18 44.11 -1.66 16.65
N PHE A 19 44.37 -0.60 17.43
CA PHE A 19 43.35 0.35 17.86
C PHE A 19 42.72 1.08 16.66
N VAL A 20 43.50 1.61 15.74
CA VAL A 20 42.99 2.29 14.53
C VAL A 20 42.15 1.34 13.68
N VAL A 21 42.59 0.09 13.49
CA VAL A 21 41.82 -0.92 12.75
C VAL A 21 40.50 -1.23 13.45
N PHE A 22 40.52 -1.42 14.77
CA PHE A 22 39.31 -1.67 15.56
C PHE A 22 38.31 -0.52 15.43
N PHE A 23 38.75 0.73 15.59
CA PHE A 23 37.88 1.90 15.43
C PHE A 23 37.37 2.04 14.00
N GLY A 24 38.20 1.75 12.99
CA GLY A 24 37.78 1.72 11.59
C GLY A 24 36.65 0.71 11.35
N LEU A 25 36.74 -0.49 11.92
CA LEU A 25 35.69 -1.52 11.84
C LEU A 25 34.40 -1.09 12.54
N VAL A 26 34.50 -0.47 13.72
CA VAL A 26 33.33 0.04 14.47
C VAL A 26 32.62 1.13 13.68
N ILE A 27 33.35 2.09 13.13
CA ILE A 27 32.79 3.17 12.30
C ILE A 27 32.13 2.58 11.05
N ALA A 28 32.79 1.64 10.36
CA ALA A 28 32.23 0.97 9.19
C ALA A 28 30.90 0.25 9.51
N ALA A 29 30.84 -0.46 10.65
CA ALA A 29 29.62 -1.13 11.11
C ALA A 29 28.49 -0.13 11.40
N MET A 30 28.79 1.00 12.06
CA MET A 30 27.81 2.06 12.32
C MET A 30 27.27 2.68 11.03
N LEU A 31 28.13 2.94 10.04
CA LEU A 31 27.70 3.45 8.74
C LEU A 31 26.79 2.46 8.01
N SER A 32 27.13 1.17 8.02
CA SER A 32 26.31 0.12 7.43
C SER A 32 24.93 0.00 8.09
N PHE A 33 24.87 0.23 9.41
CA PHE A 33 23.60 0.22 10.14
C PHE A 33 22.76 1.45 9.81
N ALA A 34 23.39 2.64 9.74
CA ALA A 34 22.71 3.89 9.40
C ALA A 34 22.08 3.85 8.00
N THR A 35 22.81 3.37 6.99
CA THR A 35 22.29 3.24 5.63
C THR A 35 21.11 2.27 5.54
N THR A 36 21.20 1.14 6.26
CA THR A 36 20.11 0.15 6.34
C THR A 36 18.84 0.75 6.93
N ASN A 37 18.95 1.52 8.01
CA ASN A 37 17.81 2.17 8.65
C ASN A 37 17.16 3.23 7.77
N LEU A 38 17.96 4.01 7.03
CA LEU A 38 17.46 5.00 6.08
C LEU A 38 16.66 4.34 4.95
N LEU A 39 17.19 3.25 4.37
CA LEU A 39 16.50 2.48 3.34
C LEU A 39 15.20 1.86 3.86
N ALA A 40 15.21 1.32 5.08
CA ALA A 40 14.01 0.76 5.70
C ALA A 40 12.93 1.85 5.91
N THR A 41 13.34 3.04 6.34
CA THR A 41 12.43 4.17 6.57
C THR A 41 11.80 4.66 5.26
N GLN A 42 12.60 4.77 4.18
CA GLN A 42 12.09 5.14 2.86
C GLN A 42 11.05 4.13 2.35
N ARG A 43 11.35 2.83 2.40
CA ARG A 43 10.42 1.78 1.97
C ARG A 43 9.12 1.78 2.77
N LEU A 44 9.19 2.05 4.07
CA LEU A 44 8.01 2.16 4.91
C LEU A 44 7.15 3.37 4.53
N GLY A 45 7.78 4.49 4.16
CA GLY A 45 7.10 5.67 3.64
C GLY A 45 6.36 5.39 2.33
N GLU A 46 7.04 4.74 1.38
CA GLU A 46 6.46 4.35 0.09
C GLU A 46 5.27 3.39 0.25
N ASP A 47 5.37 2.37 1.12
CA ASP A 47 4.25 1.45 1.35
C ASP A 47 3.05 2.14 2.01
N ARG A 48 3.29 3.09 2.93
CA ARG A 48 2.23 3.91 3.52
C ARG A 48 1.55 4.79 2.48
N ALA A 49 2.32 5.48 1.65
CA ALA A 49 1.79 6.31 0.57
C ALA A 49 0.92 5.47 -0.40
N ALA A 50 1.41 4.29 -0.80
CA ALA A 50 0.65 3.36 -1.63
C ALA A 50 -0.67 2.90 -0.98
N ARG A 51 -0.66 2.64 0.33
CA ARG A 51 -1.90 2.28 1.05
C ARG A 51 -2.89 3.42 1.11
N TYR A 52 -2.45 4.64 1.42
CA TYR A 52 -3.34 5.81 1.44
C TYR A 52 -3.89 6.13 0.05
N ALA A 53 -3.07 6.00 -1.00
CA ALA A 53 -3.54 6.13 -2.38
C ALA A 53 -4.59 5.07 -2.74
N ALA A 54 -4.38 3.81 -2.34
CA ALA A 54 -5.36 2.75 -2.55
C ALA A 54 -6.67 2.96 -1.79
N ASP A 55 -6.59 3.44 -0.55
CA ASP A 55 -7.73 3.72 0.35
C ASP A 55 -8.61 4.84 -0.23
N SER A 56 -7.98 5.98 -0.56
CA SER A 56 -8.66 7.10 -1.20
C SER A 56 -9.25 6.76 -2.57
N ALA A 57 -8.55 5.94 -3.38
CA ALA A 57 -9.08 5.44 -4.64
C ALA A 57 -10.29 4.54 -4.43
N MET A 58 -10.30 3.71 -3.37
CA MET A 58 -11.41 2.84 -3.01
C MET A 58 -12.65 3.66 -2.66
N ASP A 59 -12.51 4.66 -1.79
CA ASP A 59 -13.61 5.57 -1.43
C ASP A 59 -14.15 6.31 -2.67
N GLY A 60 -13.25 6.80 -3.52
CA GLY A 60 -13.60 7.42 -4.79
C GLY A 60 -14.37 6.48 -5.71
N ALA A 61 -13.93 5.22 -5.83
CA ALA A 61 -14.59 4.20 -6.64
C ALA A 61 -15.99 3.86 -6.11
N ILE A 62 -16.17 3.72 -4.80
CA ILE A 62 -17.47 3.46 -4.18
C ILE A 62 -18.41 4.65 -4.42
N GLN A 63 -17.94 5.88 -4.22
CA GLN A 63 -18.76 7.08 -4.46
C GLN A 63 -19.12 7.26 -5.94
N TYR A 64 -18.18 6.99 -6.83
CA TYR A 64 -18.42 7.00 -8.27
C TYR A 64 -19.47 5.95 -8.64
N ALA A 65 -19.37 4.72 -8.11
CA ALA A 65 -20.36 3.67 -8.31
C ALA A 65 -21.76 4.03 -7.78
N ARG A 66 -21.89 4.92 -6.79
CA ARG A 66 -23.19 5.43 -6.32
C ARG A 66 -23.81 6.46 -7.24
N THR A 67 -23.02 7.15 -8.06
CA THR A 67 -23.49 8.28 -8.85
C THR A 67 -24.07 7.80 -10.19
N PRO A 68 -25.24 8.28 -10.63
CA PRO A 68 -25.73 8.04 -11.99
C PRO A 68 -24.69 8.56 -13.00
N GLY A 69 -24.30 7.75 -13.98
CA GLY A 69 -23.18 8.03 -14.90
C GLY A 69 -21.84 7.46 -14.43
N GLY A 70 -21.76 6.97 -13.20
CA GLY A 70 -20.58 6.31 -12.65
C GLY A 70 -20.35 4.88 -13.14
N THR A 71 -21.23 4.35 -13.98
CA THR A 71 -21.06 3.03 -14.61
C THR A 71 -21.22 3.14 -16.13
N PRO A 72 -20.71 2.18 -16.91
CA PRO A 72 -20.91 2.11 -18.36
C PRO A 72 -22.39 2.14 -18.75
N SER A 73 -23.27 1.67 -17.86
CA SER A 73 -24.72 1.68 -18.07
C SER A 73 -25.37 3.05 -17.86
N GLY A 74 -24.63 4.06 -17.39
CA GLY A 74 -25.19 5.37 -17.04
C GLY A 74 -26.01 5.36 -15.75
N LEU A 75 -26.16 4.20 -15.11
CA LEU A 75 -26.92 3.99 -13.88
C LEU A 75 -25.96 3.86 -12.69
N SER A 76 -26.46 4.08 -11.47
CA SER A 76 -25.71 3.74 -10.25
C SER A 76 -25.59 2.22 -10.13
N ALA A 77 -24.51 1.72 -9.51
CA ALA A 77 -24.26 0.27 -9.37
C ALA A 77 -25.36 -0.49 -8.61
N GLY A 78 -26.11 0.20 -7.74
CA GLY A 78 -27.27 -0.36 -7.05
C GLY A 78 -28.55 -0.41 -7.89
N ALA A 79 -28.64 0.29 -9.01
CA ALA A 79 -29.87 0.34 -9.79
C ALA A 79 -30.15 -0.98 -10.51
N TYR A 80 -31.44 -1.34 -10.61
CA TYR A 80 -31.88 -2.47 -11.43
C TYR A 80 -31.36 -2.37 -12.87
N GLY A 81 -30.77 -3.46 -13.38
CA GLY A 81 -30.19 -3.53 -14.73
C GLY A 81 -28.83 -2.84 -14.91
N ALA A 82 -28.27 -2.21 -13.87
CA ALA A 82 -26.92 -1.66 -13.93
C ALA A 82 -25.86 -2.76 -13.95
N VAL A 83 -24.80 -2.58 -14.74
CA VAL A 83 -23.60 -3.40 -14.64
C VAL A 83 -22.75 -2.84 -13.50
N PRO A 84 -22.58 -3.55 -12.39
CA PRO A 84 -21.96 -2.99 -11.19
C PRO A 84 -20.42 -2.94 -11.28
N CYS A 85 -19.84 -3.32 -12.42
CA CYS A 85 -18.40 -3.47 -12.58
C CYS A 85 -17.77 -2.33 -13.39
N ILE A 86 -16.89 -1.57 -12.74
CA ILE A 86 -16.07 -0.51 -13.32
C ILE A 86 -14.60 -0.63 -12.90
N THR A 87 -13.72 -0.08 -13.72
CA THR A 87 -12.35 0.22 -13.30
C THR A 87 -12.28 1.71 -13.00
N PHE A 88 -11.86 2.06 -11.79
CA PHE A 88 -11.64 3.44 -11.38
C PHE A 88 -10.14 3.66 -11.14
N SER A 89 -9.60 4.78 -11.62
CA SER A 89 -8.20 5.13 -11.37
C SER A 89 -8.12 6.50 -10.75
N TYR A 90 -7.24 6.61 -9.76
CA TYR A 90 -6.93 7.85 -9.07
C TYR A 90 -5.43 7.97 -8.91
N THR A 91 -4.92 9.17 -9.14
CA THR A 91 -3.52 9.51 -8.88
C THR A 91 -3.51 10.54 -7.77
N ASP A 92 -2.83 10.22 -6.67
CA ASP A 92 -2.70 11.15 -5.56
C ASP A 92 -1.80 12.36 -5.93
N PRO A 93 -1.81 13.45 -5.13
CA PRO A 93 -0.94 14.60 -5.38
C PRO A 93 0.56 14.28 -5.29
N ALA A 94 0.94 13.15 -4.69
CA ALA A 94 2.31 12.67 -4.61
C ALA A 94 2.73 11.87 -5.86
N GLY A 95 1.83 11.65 -6.82
CA GLY A 95 2.09 10.94 -8.07
C GLY A 95 1.90 9.42 -8.00
N VAL A 96 1.36 8.89 -6.91
CA VAL A 96 1.07 7.46 -6.76
C VAL A 96 -0.29 7.16 -7.40
N ALA A 97 -0.26 6.35 -8.46
CA ALA A 97 -1.45 5.89 -9.15
C ALA A 97 -2.01 4.60 -8.52
N ALA A 98 -3.26 4.68 -8.07
CA ALA A 98 -4.04 3.55 -7.58
C ALA A 98 -5.20 3.26 -8.54
N THR A 99 -5.40 1.98 -8.82
CA THR A 99 -6.46 1.46 -9.67
C THR A 99 -7.36 0.57 -8.85
N VAL A 100 -8.65 0.82 -8.88
CA VAL A 100 -9.68 -0.02 -8.27
C VAL A 100 -10.36 -0.82 -9.37
N THR A 101 -10.29 -2.13 -9.24
CA THR A 101 -11.06 -3.07 -10.05
C THR A 101 -12.22 -3.58 -9.22
N CYS A 102 -13.24 -4.12 -9.87
CA CYS A 102 -14.31 -4.74 -9.13
C CYS A 102 -14.90 -5.96 -9.83
N LYS A 103 -15.59 -6.75 -9.00
CA LYS A 103 -16.18 -8.02 -9.35
C LYS A 103 -17.55 -8.11 -8.70
N SER A 104 -18.59 -8.33 -9.51
CA SER A 104 -19.92 -8.66 -8.99
C SER A 104 -19.87 -10.03 -8.31
N LEU A 105 -20.32 -10.10 -7.06
CA LEU A 105 -20.47 -11.35 -6.31
C LEU A 105 -21.91 -11.87 -6.32
N ALA A 106 -22.87 -11.01 -6.68
CA ALA A 106 -24.29 -11.35 -6.79
C ALA A 106 -24.72 -11.49 -8.25
N ASN A 107 -25.91 -12.09 -8.45
CA ASN A 107 -26.52 -12.18 -9.78
C ASN A 107 -26.92 -10.76 -10.22
N PRO A 108 -26.69 -10.34 -11.48
CA PRO A 108 -27.12 -9.04 -12.00
C PRO A 108 -28.64 -8.79 -12.00
N THR A 109 -29.47 -9.74 -11.58
CA THR A 109 -30.94 -9.58 -11.50
C THR A 109 -31.48 -9.38 -10.07
N ASP A 110 -30.69 -9.61 -9.03
CA ASP A 110 -31.06 -9.32 -7.63
C ASP A 110 -31.43 -7.83 -7.43
N LEU A 111 -32.15 -7.44 -6.39
CA LEU A 111 -32.36 -6.00 -6.14
C LEU A 111 -31.10 -5.41 -5.47
N ASP A 112 -30.57 -6.10 -4.46
CA ASP A 112 -29.34 -5.68 -3.80
C ASP A 112 -28.09 -6.31 -4.45
N ARG A 113 -27.07 -5.50 -4.69
CA ARG A 113 -25.86 -5.86 -5.44
C ARG A 113 -24.66 -5.94 -4.52
N LYS A 114 -24.12 -7.16 -4.34
CA LYS A 114 -22.81 -7.34 -3.70
C LYS A 114 -21.70 -7.19 -4.73
N VAL A 115 -20.82 -6.22 -4.49
CA VAL A 115 -19.67 -5.92 -5.33
C VAL A 115 -18.42 -6.02 -4.47
N GLN A 116 -17.43 -6.74 -4.96
CA GLN A 116 -16.10 -6.76 -4.39
C GLN A 116 -15.23 -5.78 -5.15
N PHE A 117 -14.73 -4.76 -4.48
CA PHE A 117 -13.72 -3.86 -5.01
C PHE A 117 -12.34 -4.30 -4.54
N THR A 118 -11.36 -4.18 -5.42
CA THR A 118 -9.95 -4.45 -5.14
C THR A 118 -9.13 -3.26 -5.61
N ALA A 119 -8.57 -2.51 -4.67
CA ALA A 119 -7.66 -1.40 -4.93
C ALA A 119 -6.22 -1.91 -5.01
N SER A 120 -5.55 -1.59 -6.11
CA SER A 120 -4.17 -1.97 -6.41
C SER A 120 -3.33 -0.74 -6.75
N VAL A 121 -2.08 -0.74 -6.32
CA VAL A 121 -1.07 0.25 -6.76
C VAL A 121 -0.10 -0.49 -7.67
N GLY A 122 -0.02 -0.08 -8.93
CA GLY A 122 0.60 -0.88 -9.98
C GLY A 122 -0.16 -2.21 -10.17
N THR A 123 0.52 -3.34 -9.96
CA THR A 123 -0.06 -4.69 -10.07
C THR A 123 -0.34 -5.35 -8.72
N VAL A 124 -0.02 -4.68 -7.62
CA VAL A 124 -0.12 -5.25 -6.27
C VAL A 124 -1.42 -4.79 -5.61
N PRO A 125 -2.35 -5.70 -5.29
CA PRO A 125 -3.54 -5.33 -4.52
C PRO A 125 -3.14 -4.95 -3.09
N LYS A 126 -3.69 -3.85 -2.61
CA LYS A 126 -3.43 -3.28 -1.28
C LYS A 126 -4.64 -3.38 -0.37
N ILE A 127 -5.84 -3.19 -0.92
CA ILE A 127 -7.10 -3.20 -0.16
C ILE A 127 -8.16 -3.92 -0.97
N GLN A 128 -8.98 -4.70 -0.29
CA GLN A 128 -10.16 -5.34 -0.84
C GLN A 128 -11.37 -5.03 0.05
N ALA A 129 -12.46 -4.58 -0.56
CA ALA A 129 -13.68 -4.26 0.15
C ALA A 129 -14.86 -4.97 -0.50
N THR A 130 -15.75 -5.54 0.31
CA THR A 130 -17.04 -6.04 -0.18
C THR A 130 -18.12 -5.09 0.24
N VAL A 131 -18.89 -4.63 -0.74
CA VAL A 131 -19.88 -3.58 -0.58
C VAL A 131 -21.22 -4.08 -1.10
N LEU A 132 -22.27 -3.86 -0.34
CA LEU A 132 -23.66 -4.10 -0.72
C LEU A 132 -24.27 -2.77 -1.14
N PHE A 133 -24.71 -2.68 -2.39
CA PHE A 133 -25.54 -1.59 -2.87
C PHE A 133 -27.00 -2.02 -2.81
N HIS A 134 -27.83 -1.24 -2.13
CA HIS A 134 -29.27 -1.45 -2.10
C HIS A 134 -29.93 -0.82 -3.33
N ASP A 135 -31.00 -1.43 -3.83
CA ASP A 135 -31.67 -0.91 -5.02
C ASP A 135 -32.25 0.48 -4.80
N SER A 136 -32.00 1.35 -5.77
CA SER A 136 -32.65 2.65 -5.91
C SER A 136 -33.86 2.50 -6.84
N THR A 137 -34.85 1.70 -6.46
CA THR A 137 -36.09 1.50 -7.23
C THR A 137 -36.89 2.79 -7.45
N SER A 138 -36.62 3.87 -6.71
CA SER A 138 -37.32 5.15 -6.78
C SER A 138 -36.71 6.18 -7.73
N GLY A 139 -35.57 5.90 -8.38
CA GLY A 139 -35.01 6.73 -9.44
C GLY A 139 -34.65 8.18 -9.07
N SER A 140 -34.65 8.57 -7.78
CA SER A 140 -34.44 9.96 -7.37
C SER A 140 -33.34 10.17 -6.31
N GLY A 141 -32.47 9.18 -6.07
CA GLY A 141 -31.38 9.32 -5.09
C GLY A 141 -30.23 8.33 -5.30
N PRO A 142 -29.05 8.61 -4.72
CA PRO A 142 -27.95 7.65 -4.72
C PRO A 142 -28.35 6.39 -3.94
N PRO A 143 -27.99 5.18 -4.39
CA PRO A 143 -28.29 3.96 -3.67
C PRO A 143 -27.67 4.00 -2.28
N ALA A 144 -28.36 3.40 -1.31
CA ALA A 144 -27.79 3.15 0.00
C ALA A 144 -26.66 2.11 -0.14
N VAL A 145 -25.61 2.27 0.65
CA VAL A 145 -24.39 1.47 0.53
C VAL A 145 -23.95 1.01 1.90
N ASP A 146 -23.78 -0.31 2.05
CA ASP A 146 -23.23 -0.93 3.23
C ASP A 146 -21.89 -1.58 2.91
N VAL A 147 -20.85 -1.20 3.62
CA VAL A 147 -19.55 -1.86 3.55
C VAL A 147 -19.60 -3.11 4.42
N LEU A 148 -19.64 -4.28 3.79
CA LEU A 148 -19.72 -5.57 4.49
C LEU A 148 -18.35 -6.02 5.01
N SER A 149 -17.29 -5.75 4.25
CA SER A 149 -15.92 -6.04 4.67
C SER A 149 -14.95 -5.03 4.10
N TRP A 150 -13.89 -4.77 4.87
CA TRP A 150 -12.75 -3.96 4.47
C TRP A 150 -11.48 -4.64 4.93
N THR A 151 -10.70 -5.15 3.98
CA THR A 151 -9.53 -5.95 4.29
C THR A 151 -8.30 -5.41 3.62
N VAL A 152 -7.24 -5.24 4.41
CA VAL A 152 -5.93 -4.84 3.92
C VAL A 152 -5.17 -6.09 3.47
N CYS A 153 -4.70 -6.08 2.23
CA CYS A 153 -3.96 -7.20 1.66
C CYS A 153 -2.52 -7.23 2.20
N GLN A 154 -1.95 -8.43 2.23
CA GLN A 154 -0.56 -8.64 2.62
C GLN A 154 0.39 -7.95 1.63
N ILE A 155 1.63 -7.72 2.05
CA ILE A 155 2.67 -7.04 1.24
C ILE A 155 2.91 -7.80 -0.10
N ASN A 156 2.71 -9.11 -0.10
CA ASN A 156 2.83 -9.97 -1.29
C ASN A 156 1.61 -9.93 -2.23
N GLY A 157 0.61 -9.09 -1.96
CA GLY A 157 -0.61 -8.99 -2.76
C GLY A 157 -1.64 -10.10 -2.49
N ALA A 158 -1.47 -10.90 -1.44
CA ALA A 158 -2.49 -11.86 -1.02
C ALA A 158 -3.55 -11.14 -0.16
N CYS A 159 -4.79 -11.11 -0.64
CA CYS A 159 -5.95 -10.70 0.16
C CYS A 159 -6.61 -11.98 0.72
N PRO A 160 -7.05 -11.98 1.98
CA PRO A 160 -7.67 -13.13 2.63
C PRO A 160 -9.08 -13.44 2.12
#